data_AF-A0AAN7MD82-F1
#
_entry.id   AF-A0AAN7MD82-F1
#
_cell.length_a   1.000
_cell.length_b   1.000
_cell.length_c   1.000
_cell.angle_alpha   90.00
_cell.angle_beta   90.00
_cell.angle_gamma   90.00
#
_symmetry.space_group_name_H-M   'P 1'
#
loop_
_entity.id
_entity.type
_entity.pdbx_description
1 polymer ?
#
loop_
_entity_poly.entity_id
_entity_poly.type
_entity_poly.pdbx_seq_one_letter_code
_entity_poly.pdbx_strand_id
1 'polypeptide(L)'
;MAGKTILSDVSLTTRVLIAPILGDGEAFSGLKFLQDLLGTVPLVHIDDACEALIFCAEQQSMKGRFLCSVADISIREISAYFQDNYPKFTGEPLESRARCDNSRLIKMGFQYKYDLKEILDDSVRCAMRLHLL
;
A
#
# COMPACT_ATOMS: atom_id res chain seq x y z
N MET A 1 0.71 -0.98 -4.59
CA MET A 1 0.98 -2.38 -4.19
C MET A 1 2.18 -2.40 -3.28
N ALA A 2 2.14 -3.13 -2.17
CA ALA A 2 3.28 -3.31 -1.28
C ALA A 2 3.22 -4.70 -0.62
N GLY A 3 4.20 -5.04 0.21
CA GLY A 3 4.31 -6.32 0.89
C GLY A 3 5.65 -7.01 0.63
N LYS A 4 5.63 -8.34 0.58
CA LYS A 4 6.83 -9.17 0.39
C LYS A 4 7.33 -9.15 -1.06
N THR A 5 8.58 -9.56 -1.25
CA THR A 5 9.20 -9.74 -2.57
C THR A 5 10.08 -10.99 -2.58
N ILE A 6 10.14 -11.67 -3.73
CA ILE A 6 11.10 -12.75 -3.97
C ILE A 6 12.46 -12.25 -4.46
N LEU A 7 12.55 -10.96 -4.83
CA LEU A 7 13.78 -10.34 -5.30
C LEU A 7 14.74 -10.02 -4.14
N SER A 8 15.98 -9.69 -4.48
CA SER A 8 17.03 -9.23 -3.55
C SER A 8 16.78 -7.83 -2.99
N ASP A 9 15.80 -7.11 -3.54
CA ASP A 9 15.48 -5.72 -3.20
C ASP A 9 13.97 -5.54 -3.06
N VAL A 10 13.57 -4.54 -2.26
CA VAL A 10 12.16 -4.14 -2.17
C VAL A 10 11.70 -3.47 -3.45
N SER A 11 10.43 -3.64 -3.81
CA SER A 11 9.86 -2.89 -4.94
C SER A 11 9.89 -1.38 -4.66
N LEU A 12 9.95 -0.56 -5.71
CA LEU A 12 9.89 0.90 -5.58
C LEU A 12 8.67 1.35 -4.76
N THR A 13 7.51 0.74 -4.99
CA THR A 13 6.28 1.07 -4.27
C THR A 13 6.36 0.70 -2.78
N THR A 14 6.99 -0.42 -2.45
CA THR A 14 7.23 -0.82 -1.04
C THR A 14 8.20 0.16 -0.39
N ARG A 15 9.30 0.52 -1.08
CA ARG A 15 10.27 1.53 -0.61
C ARG A 15 9.60 2.88 -0.34
N VAL A 16 8.73 3.34 -1.24
CA VAL A 16 7.95 4.58 -1.08
C VAL A 16 7.01 4.49 0.14
N LEU A 17 6.34 3.34 0.35
CA LEU A 17 5.44 3.14 1.48
C LEU A 17 6.18 3.19 2.84
N ILE A 18 7.34 2.53 2.93
CA ILE A 18 8.15 2.46 4.16
C ILE A 18 9.19 3.57 4.26
N ALA A 19 9.27 4.46 3.27
CA ALA A 19 10.16 5.62 3.25
C ALA A 19 10.11 6.45 4.55
N PRO A 20 8.93 6.62 5.21
CA PRO A 20 8.87 7.29 6.50
C PRO A 20 9.82 6.64 7.54
N ILE A 21 9.83 5.31 7.66
CA ILE A 21 10.68 4.59 8.64
C ILE A 21 12.14 4.56 8.19
N LEU A 22 12.39 4.41 6.88
CA LEU A 22 13.76 4.40 6.33
C LEU A 22 14.47 5.75 6.44
N GLY A 23 13.74 6.85 6.67
CA GLY A 23 14.30 8.20 6.55
C GLY A 23 14.67 8.57 5.11
N ASP A 24 14.07 7.89 4.12
CA ASP A 24 14.36 8.10 2.70
C ASP A 24 13.54 9.29 2.16
N GLY A 25 14.13 10.48 2.20
CA GLY A 25 13.46 11.72 1.78
C GLY A 25 13.06 11.77 0.30
N GLU A 26 13.81 11.10 -0.58
CA GLU A 26 13.50 11.03 -2.01
C GLU A 26 12.27 10.13 -2.24
N ALA A 27 12.28 8.91 -1.68
CA ALA A 27 11.13 8.01 -1.77
C ALA A 27 9.90 8.58 -1.06
N PHE A 28 10.08 9.28 0.06
CA PHE A 28 9.00 9.94 0.78
C PHE A 28 8.35 11.07 -0.03
N SER A 29 9.11 11.76 -0.88
CA SER A 29 8.55 12.73 -1.82
C SER A 29 7.59 12.08 -2.83
N GLY A 30 7.88 10.84 -3.26
CA GLY A 30 6.96 10.03 -4.05
C GLY A 30 5.67 9.69 -3.30
N LEU A 31 5.75 9.41 -2.00
CA LEU A 31 4.57 9.15 -1.16
C LEU A 31 3.70 10.40 -1.03
N LYS A 32 4.31 11.57 -0.77
CA LYS A 32 3.61 12.87 -0.75
C LYS A 32 2.94 13.18 -2.08
N PHE A 33 3.64 12.97 -3.18
CA PHE A 33 3.07 13.17 -4.52
C PHE A 33 1.82 12.30 -4.75
N LEU A 34 1.83 11.02 -4.34
CA LEU A 34 0.67 10.14 -4.44
C LEU A 34 -0.51 10.66 -3.59
N GLN A 35 -0.23 11.05 -2.35
CA GLN A 35 -1.22 11.63 -1.43
C GLN A 35 -1.85 12.91 -1.99
N ASP A 36 -1.06 13.80 -2.58
CA ASP A 36 -1.52 15.07 -3.17
C ASP A 36 -2.33 14.84 -4.44
N LEU A 37 -1.89 13.89 -5.28
CA LEU A 37 -2.55 13.58 -6.55
C LEU A 37 -3.91 12.90 -6.35
N LEU A 38 -4.00 11.96 -5.41
CA LEU A 38 -5.18 11.12 -5.22
C LEU A 38 -6.02 11.51 -4.00
N GLY A 39 -5.55 12.44 -3.18
CA GLY A 39 -6.13 12.78 -1.88
C GLY A 39 -6.00 11.68 -0.82
N THR A 40 -5.41 10.53 -1.18
CA THR A 40 -5.16 9.33 -0.36
C THR A 40 -3.97 8.54 -0.90
N VAL A 41 -3.53 7.53 -0.15
CA VAL A 41 -2.59 6.48 -0.60
C VAL A 41 -3.38 5.17 -0.73
N PRO A 42 -3.79 4.77 -1.95
CA PRO A 42 -4.46 3.49 -2.15
C PRO A 42 -3.45 2.34 -1.97
N LEU A 43 -3.83 1.34 -1.17
CA LEU A 43 -2.97 0.20 -0.84
C LEU A 43 -3.61 -1.13 -1.17
N VAL A 44 -2.80 -2.05 -1.67
CA VAL A 44 -3.15 -3.44 -1.91
C VAL A 44 -1.88 -4.28 -1.75
N HIS A 45 -2.02 -5.51 -1.23
CA HIS A 45 -0.91 -6.44 -1.16
C HIS A 45 -0.51 -6.89 -2.58
N ILE A 46 0.78 -7.17 -2.81
CA ILE A 46 1.25 -7.63 -4.12
C ILE A 46 0.54 -8.93 -4.56
N ASP A 47 0.32 -9.86 -3.64
CA ASP A 47 -0.40 -11.11 -3.95
C ASP A 47 -1.85 -10.84 -4.33
N ASP A 48 -2.56 -9.98 -3.58
CA ASP A 48 -3.95 -9.62 -3.90
C ASP A 48 -4.06 -8.90 -5.24
N ALA A 49 -3.04 -8.12 -5.63
CA ALA A 49 -3.02 -7.49 -6.95
C ALA A 49 -2.86 -8.52 -8.07
N CYS A 50 -2.00 -9.53 -7.89
CA CYS A 50 -1.84 -10.64 -8.82
C CYS A 50 -3.13 -11.47 -8.94
N GLU A 51 -3.74 -11.81 -7.80
CA GLU A 51 -5.00 -12.55 -7.73
C GLU A 51 -6.16 -11.76 -8.35
N ALA A 52 -6.20 -10.44 -8.12
CA ALA A 52 -7.20 -9.57 -8.75
C ALA A 52 -7.04 -9.58 -10.28
N LEU A 53 -5.81 -9.55 -10.81
CA LEU A 53 -5.57 -9.63 -12.25
C LEU A 53 -6.07 -10.97 -12.83
N ILE A 54 -5.79 -12.09 -12.17
CA ILE A 54 -6.29 -13.42 -12.57
C ILE A 54 -7.82 -13.44 -12.54
N PHE A 55 -8.42 -13.00 -11.43
CA PHE A 55 -9.86 -12.89 -11.28
C PHE A 55 -10.50 -12.03 -12.39
N CYS A 56 -9.88 -10.91 -12.74
CA CYS A 56 -10.36 -10.05 -13.83
C CYS A 56 -10.33 -10.77 -15.18
N ALA A 57 -9.29 -11.56 -15.45
CA ALA A 57 -9.10 -12.26 -16.71
C ALA A 57 -10.07 -13.43 -16.89
N GLU A 58 -10.46 -14.10 -15.81
CA GLU A 58 -11.37 -15.26 -15.85
C GLU A 58 -12.86 -14.87 -15.89
N GLN A 59 -13.21 -13.67 -15.43
CA GLN A 59 -14.59 -13.21 -15.35
C GLN A 59 -15.06 -12.54 -16.64
N GLN A 60 -15.81 -13.27 -17.47
CA GLN A 60 -16.32 -12.78 -18.77
C GLN A 60 -17.20 -11.52 -18.65
N SER A 61 -17.86 -11.30 -17.52
CA SER A 61 -18.69 -10.11 -17.27
C SER A 61 -17.90 -8.87 -16.87
N MET A 62 -16.57 -8.97 -16.68
CA MET A 62 -15.74 -7.82 -16.32
C MET A 62 -15.65 -6.81 -17.45
N LYS A 63 -16.07 -5.57 -17.19
CA LYS A 63 -15.98 -4.47 -18.15
C LYS A 63 -15.67 -3.14 -17.47
N GLY A 64 -14.71 -2.42 -18.04
CA GLY A 64 -14.31 -1.09 -17.59
C GLY A 64 -13.18 -1.12 -16.56
N ARG A 65 -13.09 -0.03 -15.78
CA ARG A 65 -12.01 0.17 -14.80
C ARG A 65 -12.47 -0.26 -13.41
N PHE A 66 -11.58 -0.92 -12.69
CA PHE A 66 -11.79 -1.35 -11.31
C PHE A 66 -10.63 -0.85 -10.46
N LEU A 67 -10.95 -0.28 -9.30
CA LEU A 67 -9.94 0.05 -8.31
C LEU A 67 -9.59 -1.21 -7.53
N CYS A 68 -8.30 -1.55 -7.48
CA CYS A 68 -7.77 -2.62 -6.66
C CYS A 68 -7.03 -2.03 -5.46
N SER A 69 -7.75 -1.83 -4.36
CA SER A 69 -7.26 -1.22 -3.12
C SER A 69 -8.07 -1.77 -1.94
N VAL A 70 -7.41 -2.30 -0.90
CA VAL A 70 -8.11 -2.76 0.31
C VAL A 70 -8.57 -1.57 1.16
N ALA A 71 -7.81 -0.48 1.13
CA ALA A 71 -8.09 0.74 1.86
C ALA A 71 -7.39 1.94 1.22
N ASP A 72 -8.01 3.10 1.35
CA ASP A 72 -7.39 4.38 1.01
C ASP A 72 -7.03 5.07 2.33
N ILE A 73 -5.73 5.21 2.58
CA ILE A 73 -5.18 5.68 3.85
C ILE A 73 -4.39 6.98 3.64
N SER A 74 -4.35 7.85 4.64
CA SER A 74 -3.50 9.05 4.63
C SER A 74 -2.05 8.74 5.01
N ILE A 75 -1.11 9.60 4.59
CA ILE A 75 0.27 9.57 5.10
C ILE A 75 0.28 9.74 6.63
N ARG A 76 -0.64 10.53 7.19
CA ARG A 76 -0.82 10.67 8.64
C ARG A 76 -1.11 9.34 9.30
N GLU A 77 -2.05 8.57 8.79
CA GLU A 77 -2.44 7.27 9.35
C GLU A 77 -1.34 6.23 9.17
N ILE A 78 -0.65 6.22 8.02
CA ILE A 78 0.54 5.37 7.80
C ILE A 78 1.62 5.71 8.84
N SER A 79 1.90 7.01 9.01
CA SER A 79 2.91 7.51 9.94
C SER A 79 2.57 7.18 11.39
N ALA A 80 1.31 7.38 11.80
CA ALA A 80 0.83 7.03 13.13
C ALA A 80 0.95 5.53 13.39
N TYR A 81 0.54 4.69 12.42
CA TYR A 81 0.72 3.25 12.52
C TYR A 81 2.19 2.87 12.74
N PHE A 82 3.11 3.50 12.00
CA PHE A 82 4.53 3.23 12.18
C PHE A 82 5.10 3.77 13.49
N GLN A 83 4.62 4.91 14.02
CA GLN A 83 5.01 5.40 15.35
C GLN A 83 4.65 4.41 16.45
N ASP A 84 3.42 3.89 16.39
CA ASP A 84 2.88 3.02 17.42
C ASP A 84 3.53 1.63 17.42
N ASN A 85 3.97 1.16 16.25
CA ASN A 85 4.47 -0.22 16.07
C ASN A 85 6.00 -0.31 15.84
N TYR A 86 6.65 0.77 15.41
CA TYR A 86 8.09 0.82 15.06
C TYR A 86 8.73 2.12 15.61
N PRO A 87 9.14 2.14 16.90
CA PRO A 87 9.44 3.36 17.68
C PRO A 87 10.64 4.24 17.23
N LYS A 88 11.20 4.05 16.03
CA LYS A 88 12.29 4.87 15.47
C LYS A 88 11.82 6.05 14.61
N PHE A 89 10.53 6.35 14.56
CA PHE A 89 9.96 7.28 13.56
C PHE A 89 9.56 8.66 14.12
N THR A 90 9.88 9.73 13.37
CA THR A 90 9.57 11.13 13.70
C THR A 90 9.09 11.93 12.48
N GLY A 91 8.00 11.52 11.83
CA GLY A 91 7.40 12.27 10.72
C GLY A 91 6.15 13.05 11.10
N GLU A 92 5.92 14.16 10.40
CA GLU A 92 4.74 15.02 10.57
C GLU A 92 3.55 14.55 9.71
N PRO A 93 2.33 14.59 10.25
CA PRO A 93 1.13 14.12 9.56
C PRO A 93 0.60 15.09 8.49
N LEU A 94 0.16 14.54 7.35
CA LEU A 94 -0.57 15.25 6.28
C LEU A 94 -2.05 14.81 6.26
N GLU A 95 -2.98 15.73 5.99
CA GLU A 95 -4.42 15.42 5.94
C GLU A 95 -4.84 14.73 4.63
N SER A 96 -5.68 13.68 4.71
CA SER A 96 -6.37 13.11 3.54
C SER A 96 -7.65 13.85 3.20
N ARG A 97 -8.00 13.87 1.90
CA ARG A 97 -9.18 14.57 1.39
C ARG A 97 -10.12 13.75 0.50
N ALA A 98 -9.81 12.48 0.20
CA ALA A 98 -10.64 11.66 -0.68
C ALA A 98 -10.91 10.27 -0.10
N ARG A 99 -11.96 9.59 -0.58
CA ARG A 99 -12.18 8.15 -0.42
C ARG A 99 -12.52 7.61 -1.78
N CYS A 100 -11.86 6.56 -2.23
CA CYS A 100 -12.18 5.91 -3.48
C CYS A 100 -13.16 4.74 -3.26
N ASP A 101 -14.01 4.46 -4.24
CA ASP A 101 -14.90 3.31 -4.19
C ASP A 101 -14.15 2.03 -4.59
N ASN A 102 -13.71 1.27 -3.59
CA ASN A 102 -13.09 -0.03 -3.76
C ASN A 102 -14.10 -1.20 -3.71
N SER A 103 -15.40 -0.92 -3.59
CA SER A 103 -16.41 -1.98 -3.42
C SER A 103 -16.71 -2.74 -4.71
N ARG A 104 -16.33 -2.22 -5.88
CA ARG A 104 -16.71 -2.81 -7.18
C ARG A 104 -16.11 -4.19 -7.42
N LEU A 105 -14.84 -4.43 -7.07
CA LEU A 105 -14.24 -5.77 -7.17
C LEU A 105 -14.91 -6.75 -6.21
N ILE A 106 -15.17 -6.31 -4.97
CA ILE A 106 -15.83 -7.12 -3.94
C ILE A 106 -17.24 -7.51 -4.37
N LYS A 107 -18.00 -6.57 -4.94
CA LYS A 107 -19.35 -6.82 -5.48
C LYS A 107 -19.36 -7.85 -6.62
N MET A 108 -18.24 -8.04 -7.30
CA MET A 108 -18.09 -9.08 -8.33
C MET A 108 -17.65 -10.43 -7.76
N GLY A 109 -17.34 -10.51 -6.47
CA GLY A 109 -16.95 -11.74 -5.78
C GLY A 109 -15.46 -11.84 -5.44
N PHE A 110 -14.65 -10.82 -5.76
CA PHE A 110 -13.25 -10.80 -5.37
C PHE A 110 -13.11 -10.64 -3.84
N GLN A 111 -12.16 -11.35 -3.24
CA GLN A 111 -11.88 -11.27 -1.81
C GLN A 111 -10.41 -10.93 -1.60
N TYR A 112 -10.15 -9.82 -0.91
CA TYR A 112 -8.81 -9.47 -0.46
C TYR A 112 -8.38 -10.45 0.64
N LYS A 113 -7.19 -11.02 0.52
CA LYS A 113 -6.61 -11.93 1.51
C LYS A 113 -5.87 -11.18 2.61
N TYR A 114 -5.39 -9.97 2.31
CA TYR A 114 -4.55 -9.18 3.20
C TYR A 114 -5.21 -7.87 3.57
N ASP A 115 -5.24 -7.58 4.87
CA ASP A 115 -5.69 -6.29 5.37
C ASP A 115 -4.58 -5.21 5.33
N LEU A 116 -4.96 -3.98 5.68
CA LEU A 116 -4.04 -2.85 5.69
C LEU A 116 -2.83 -3.06 6.62
N LYS A 117 -3.03 -3.63 7.81
CA LYS A 117 -1.96 -3.84 8.79
C LYS A 117 -1.01 -4.91 8.31
N GLU A 118 -1.54 -5.98 7.74
CA GLU A 118 -0.75 -7.05 7.14
C GLU A 118 0.13 -6.52 6.00
N ILE A 119 -0.38 -5.63 5.15
CA ILE A 119 0.40 -4.98 4.09
C ILE A 119 1.54 -4.12 4.67
N LEU A 120 1.24 -3.29 5.67
CA LEU A 120 2.24 -2.42 6.31
C LEU A 120 3.32 -3.25 7.01
N ASP A 121 2.93 -4.25 7.79
CA ASP A 121 3.85 -5.11 8.51
C ASP A 121 4.68 -5.99 7.56
N ASP A 122 4.09 -6.54 6.50
CA ASP A 122 4.84 -7.34 5.53
C ASP A 122 5.85 -6.49 4.76
N SER A 123 5.53 -5.23 4.49
CA SER A 123 6.47 -4.29 3.86
C SER A 123 7.67 -4.04 4.77
N VAL A 124 7.44 -3.81 6.07
CA VAL A 124 8.50 -3.60 7.06
C VAL A 124 9.32 -4.86 7.29
N ARG A 125 8.68 -6.02 7.48
CA ARG A 125 9.34 -7.33 7.60
C ARG A 125 10.20 -7.63 6.37
N CYS A 126 9.70 -7.29 5.18
CA CYS A 126 10.45 -7.47 3.94
C CYS A 126 11.72 -6.61 3.94
N ALA A 127 11.65 -5.36 4.37
CA ALA A 127 12.79 -4.47 4.47
C ALA A 127 13.82 -4.94 5.53
N MET A 128 13.37 -5.40 6.70
CA MET A 128 14.24 -5.99 7.72
C MET A 128 14.98 -7.24 7.20
N ARG A 129 14.26 -8.14 6.51
CA ARG A 129 14.85 -9.34 5.88
C ARG A 129 15.94 -8.98 4.87
N LEU A 130 15.79 -7.85 4.19
CA LEU A 130 16.74 -7.34 3.19
C LEU A 130 17.75 -6.34 3.78
N HIS A 131 17.81 -6.21 5.12
CA HIS A 131 18.76 -5.35 5.83
C HIS A 131 18.66 -3.86 5.50
N LEU A 132 17.46 -3.37 5.17
CA LEU A 132 17.18 -1.95 4.97
C LEU A 132 16.74 -1.24 6.27
N LEU A 133 16.32 -2.01 7.29
CA LEU A 133 15.86 -1.53 8.60
C LEU A 133 16.55 -2.25 9.76
#